data_AF-A0A6P8VL54-F1
#
_entry.id   AF-A0A6P8VL54-F1
#
_cell.length_a   1.000
_cell.length_b   1.000
_cell.length_c   1.000
_cell.angle_alpha   90.00
_cell.angle_beta   90.00
_cell.angle_gamma   90.00
#
_symmetry.space_group_name_H-M   'P 1'
#
loop_
_entity.id
_entity.type
_entity.pdbx_description
1 polymer ?
#
loop_
_entity_poly.entity_id
_entity_poly.type
_entity_poly.pdbx_seq_one_letter_code
_entity_poly.pdbx_strand_id
1 'polypeptide(L)'
;MKGLPRQICGNYCGICMLMYTLSIVTNAGFQFQERDMPLIRKWWCLLLMELFEIQGHGQRFAFWTLEARSLLEGTLQPIFRVPRPEREQQTPPHPQ
;
A
#
# COMPACT_ATOMS: atom_id res chain seq x y z
N MET A 1 9.35 20.70 17.34
CA MET A 1 8.00 20.13 17.12
C MET A 1 7.62 19.29 18.34
N LYS A 2 6.78 19.82 19.24
CA LYS A 2 6.17 19.04 20.33
C LYS A 2 4.78 18.60 19.85
N GLY A 3 4.42 17.33 20.02
CA GLY A 3 3.09 16.82 19.68
C GLY A 3 2.96 16.06 18.36
N LEU A 4 4.06 15.63 17.72
CA LEU A 4 3.96 14.68 16.61
C LEU A 4 3.60 13.29 17.16
N PRO A 5 2.51 12.65 16.67
CA PRO A 5 2.17 11.28 17.07
C PRO A 5 3.28 10.29 16.69
N ARG A 6 4.08 9.86 17.67
CA ARG A 6 5.21 8.96 17.41
C ARG A 6 4.70 7.54 17.16
N GLN A 7 5.12 6.94 16.06
CA GLN A 7 4.91 5.52 15.79
C GLN A 7 5.73 4.67 16.76
N ILE A 8 5.12 3.64 17.34
CA ILE A 8 5.78 2.75 18.32
C ILE A 8 6.17 1.40 17.68
N CYS A 9 5.39 0.90 16.71
CA CYS A 9 5.67 -0.34 15.97
C CYS A 9 6.01 -0.07 14.50
N GLY A 10 7.01 -0.73 13.91
CA GLY A 10 7.55 -0.45 12.56
C GLY A 10 6.59 -0.53 11.36
N ASN A 11 5.36 -1.01 11.52
CA ASN A 11 4.45 -1.31 10.40
C ASN A 11 3.60 -0.13 9.88
N TYR A 12 3.70 1.07 10.47
CA TYR A 12 2.84 2.22 10.15
C TYR A 12 3.59 3.45 9.63
N CYS A 13 4.88 3.36 9.31
CA CYS A 13 5.71 4.54 9.01
C CYS A 13 5.23 5.29 7.78
N GLY A 14 4.86 4.57 6.72
CA GLY A 14 4.26 5.17 5.52
C GLY A 14 2.95 5.91 5.82
N ILE A 15 2.08 5.32 6.65
CA ILE A 15 0.80 5.94 7.01
C ILE A 15 1.02 7.19 7.89
N CYS A 16 1.96 7.15 8.84
CA CYS A 16 2.31 8.33 9.63
C CYS A 16 2.81 9.47 8.73
N MET A 17 3.67 9.18 7.75
CA MET A 17 4.16 10.19 6.81
C MET A 17 3.02 10.81 5.99
N LEU A 18 2.09 10.00 5.47
CA LEU A 18 0.92 10.51 4.74
C LEU A 18 0.06 11.43 5.60
N MET A 19 -0.20 11.04 6.85
CA MET A 19 -0.99 11.86 7.77
C MET A 19 -0.26 13.14 8.17
N TYR A 20 1.07 13.09 8.34
CA TYR A 20 1.84 14.31 8.60
C TYR A 20 1.75 15.30 7.44
N THR A 21 1.96 14.81 6.21
CA THR A 21 1.83 15.63 5.02
C THR A 21 0.43 16.23 4.93
N LEU A 22 -0.61 15.42 5.10
CA LEU A 22 -2.00 15.89 5.06
C LEU A 22 -2.27 16.99 6.10
N SER A 23 -1.86 16.79 7.35
CA SER A 23 -1.99 17.80 8.42
C SER A 23 -1.27 19.09 8.08
N ILE A 24 -0.04 19.02 7.56
CA ILE A 24 0.76 20.21 7.19
C ILE A 24 0.09 20.98 6.05
N VAL A 25 -0.32 20.30 4.96
CA VAL A 25 -0.87 20.98 3.78
C VAL A 25 -2.27 21.55 4.02
N THR A 26 -3.04 20.95 4.93
CA THR A 26 -4.38 21.43 5.31
C THR A 26 -4.36 22.41 6.49
N ASN A 27 -3.19 22.62 7.10
CA ASN A 27 -3.04 23.31 8.38
C ASN A 27 -3.95 22.74 9.49
N ALA A 28 -4.36 21.48 9.36
CA ALA A 28 -5.08 20.74 10.39
C ALA A 28 -4.04 20.16 11.36
N GLY A 29 -4.21 20.38 12.66
CA GLY A 29 -3.31 19.80 13.67
C GLY A 29 -3.23 18.26 13.55
N PHE A 30 -2.22 17.65 14.18
CA PHE A 30 -2.05 16.20 14.18
C PHE A 30 -3.07 15.52 15.10
N GLN A 31 -4.29 15.33 14.62
CA GLN A 31 -5.42 14.76 15.37
C GLN A 31 -5.58 13.26 15.13
N PHE A 32 -4.50 12.50 15.26
CA PHE A 32 -4.56 11.04 15.15
C PHE A 32 -3.65 10.38 16.18
N GLN A 33 -4.04 9.19 16.62
CA GLN A 33 -3.29 8.36 17.56
C GLN A 33 -2.97 7.00 16.95
N GLU A 34 -2.09 6.24 17.60
CA GLU A 34 -1.68 4.92 17.11
C GLU A 34 -2.86 3.95 16.98
N ARG A 35 -3.85 4.03 17.87
CA ARG A 35 -5.09 3.23 17.80
C ARG A 35 -5.91 3.49 16.53
N ASP A 36 -5.74 4.65 15.90
CA ASP A 36 -6.47 5.03 14.70
C ASP A 36 -5.78 4.50 13.43
N MET A 37 -4.52 4.06 13.53
CA MET A 37 -3.70 3.61 12.39
C MET A 37 -4.34 2.50 11.55
N PRO A 38 -4.99 1.46 12.12
CA PRO A 38 -5.65 0.44 11.31
C PRO A 38 -6.78 1.00 10.44
N LEU A 39 -7.56 1.92 11.00
CA LEU A 39 -8.68 2.55 10.28
C LEU A 39 -8.18 3.53 9.22
N ILE A 40 -7.21 4.37 9.58
CA ILE A 40 -6.58 5.33 8.66
C ILE A 40 -5.91 4.58 7.50
N ARG A 41 -5.21 3.48 7.76
CA ARG A 41 -4.60 2.63 6.73
C ARG A 41 -5.66 2.10 5.76
N LYS A 42 -6.77 1.57 6.29
CA LYS A 42 -7.88 1.08 5.45
C LYS A 42 -8.45 2.19 4.57
N TRP A 43 -8.67 3.37 5.14
CA TRP A 43 -9.19 4.53 4.40
C TRP A 43 -8.27 4.95 3.26
N TRP A 44 -6.96 5.10 3.52
CA TRP A 44 -5.99 5.41 2.47
C TRP A 44 -5.93 4.34 1.38
N CYS A 45 -5.97 3.06 1.75
CA CYS A 45 -6.01 1.98 0.76
C CYS A 45 -7.26 2.05 -0.12
N LEU A 46 -8.44 2.33 0.44
CA LEU A 46 -9.67 2.49 -0.34
C LEU A 46 -9.57 3.67 -1.32
N LEU A 47 -9.10 4.82 -0.86
CA LEU A 47 -8.87 5.99 -1.72
C LEU A 47 -7.88 5.71 -2.84
N LEU A 48 -6.76 5.03 -2.55
CA LEU A 48 -5.78 4.69 -3.57
C LEU A 48 -6.36 3.73 -4.61
N MET A 49 -7.16 2.74 -4.19
CA MET A 49 -7.83 1.81 -5.12
C MET A 49 -8.92 2.49 -5.96
N GLU A 50 -9.54 3.55 -5.45
CA GLU A 50 -10.56 4.33 -6.17
C GLU A 50 -9.95 5.34 -7.14
N LEU A 51 -8.90 6.06 -6.73
CA LEU A 51 -8.28 7.13 -7.51
C LEU A 51 -7.33 6.61 -8.59
N PHE A 52 -6.55 5.58 -8.28
CA PHE A 52 -5.84 4.85 -9.29
C PHE A 52 -6.83 3.81 -9.78
N GLU A 53 -7.56 4.07 -10.87
CA GLU A 53 -8.24 3.00 -11.60
C GLU A 53 -7.19 1.94 -11.92
N ILE A 54 -7.05 0.97 -11.03
CA ILE A 54 -6.07 -0.08 -11.18
C ILE A 54 -6.60 -0.88 -12.36
N GLN A 55 -6.11 -0.59 -13.56
CA GLN A 55 -6.50 -1.20 -14.83
C GLN A 55 -6.34 -2.73 -14.76
N GLY A 56 -7.26 -3.40 -14.08
CA GLY A 56 -7.30 -4.85 -13.86
C GLY A 56 -6.73 -5.40 -12.54
N HIS A 57 -6.12 -4.63 -11.62
CA HIS A 57 -5.54 -5.23 -10.37
C HIS A 57 -6.20 -4.80 -9.06
N GLY A 58 -7.21 -3.95 -9.09
CA GLY A 58 -7.88 -3.42 -7.89
C GLY A 58 -9.37 -3.22 -8.03
N GLN A 59 -9.99 -3.81 -9.05
CA GLN A 59 -11.43 -3.68 -9.21
C GLN A 59 -12.16 -4.50 -8.14
N ARG A 60 -12.68 -3.76 -7.15
CA ARG A 60 -13.91 -4.07 -6.41
C ARG A 60 -14.00 -5.46 -5.81
N PHE A 61 -13.34 -5.68 -4.67
CA PHE A 61 -13.48 -6.89 -3.86
C PHE A 61 -13.12 -8.17 -4.64
N ALA A 62 -12.23 -9.00 -4.11
CA ALA A 62 -11.94 -10.34 -4.64
C ALA A 62 -13.18 -11.29 -4.66
N PHE A 63 -14.40 -10.78 -4.52
CA PHE A 63 -15.65 -11.52 -4.61
C PHE A 63 -16.38 -11.33 -5.94
N TRP A 64 -15.98 -10.36 -6.78
CA TRP A 64 -16.79 -9.99 -7.95
C TRP A 64 -16.19 -10.33 -9.32
N THR A 65 -14.91 -10.72 -9.41
CA THR A 65 -14.34 -11.20 -10.68
C THR A 65 -14.43 -12.72 -10.80
N LEU A 66 -14.54 -13.23 -12.03
CA LEU A 66 -14.56 -14.68 -12.31
C LEU A 66 -13.32 -15.37 -11.76
N GLU A 67 -12.16 -14.75 -11.89
CA GLU A 67 -10.87 -15.25 -11.40
C GLU A 67 -10.86 -15.35 -9.88
N ALA A 68 -11.46 -14.37 -9.20
CA ALA A 68 -11.50 -14.36 -7.75
C ALA A 68 -12.54 -15.36 -7.21
N ARG A 69 -13.66 -15.55 -7.92
CA ARG A 69 -14.59 -16.66 -7.68
C ARG A 69 -13.92 -18.01 -7.90
N SER A 70 -13.17 -18.19 -8.98
CA SER A 70 -12.39 -19.41 -9.24
C SER A 70 -11.31 -19.66 -8.18
N LEU A 71 -10.68 -18.60 -7.67
CA LEU A 71 -9.72 -18.70 -6.57
C LEU A 71 -10.39 -19.11 -5.25
N LEU A 72 -11.59 -18.58 -4.95
CA LEU A 72 -12.41 -18.98 -3.80
C LEU A 72 -12.97 -20.40 -3.93
N GLU A 73 -13.34 -20.81 -5.14
CA GLU A 73 -13.81 -22.17 -5.48
C GLU A 73 -12.63 -23.18 -5.59
N GLY A 74 -11.39 -22.73 -5.41
CA GLY A 74 -10.20 -23.58 -5.44
C GLY A 74 -9.78 -24.06 -6.84
N THR A 75 -10.41 -23.53 -7.89
CA THR A 75 -10.09 -23.85 -9.29
C THR A 75 -8.92 -23.03 -9.84
N LEU A 76 -8.57 -21.91 -9.21
CA LEU A 76 -7.41 -21.08 -9.56
C LEU A 76 -6.41 -20.99 -8.39
N GLN A 77 -5.12 -21.21 -8.66
CA GLN A 77 -4.05 -21.14 -7.66
C GLN A 77 -3.72 -19.67 -7.31
N PRO A 78 -3.62 -19.30 -6.02
CA PRO A 78 -3.24 -17.96 -5.62
C PRO A 78 -1.78 -17.64 -5.96
N ILE A 79 -1.55 -16.49 -6.61
CA ILE A 79 -0.21 -15.97 -6.89
C ILE A 79 0.24 -15.11 -5.71
N PHE A 80 1.08 -15.67 -4.83
CA PHE A 80 1.59 -14.96 -3.65
C PHE A 80 2.72 -13.97 -3.97
N ARG A 81 3.34 -14.08 -5.15
CA ARG A 81 4.51 -13.29 -5.53
C ARG A 81 4.52 -13.07 -7.03
N VAL A 82 4.44 -11.81 -7.44
CA VAL A 82 4.68 -11.42 -8.84
C VAL A 82 6.18 -11.60 -9.11
N PRO A 83 6.59 -12.40 -10.11
CA PRO A 83 7.99 -12.53 -10.48
C PRO A 83 8.56 -11.17 -10.83
N ARG A 84 9.71 -10.81 -10.23
CA ARG A 84 10.41 -9.58 -10.58
C ARG A 84 11.05 -9.80 -11.96
N PRO A 85 10.82 -8.93 -12.96
CA PRO A 85 11.56 -9.04 -14.21
C PRO A 85 13.05 -8.89 -13.91
N GLU A 86 13.85 -9.88 -14.32
CA GLU A 86 15.31 -9.83 -14.21
C GLU A 86 15.80 -8.64 -15.03
N ARG A 87 16.35 -7.62 -14.36
CA ARG A 87 17.17 -6.63 -15.07
C ARG A 87 18.45 -7.34 -15.44
N GLU A 88 18.69 -7.52 -16.73
CA GLU A 88 19.99 -7.97 -17.25
C GLU A 88 21.10 -7.13 -16.60
N GLN A 89 21.88 -7.76 -15.75
CA GLN A 89 23.02 -7.16 -15.07
C GLN A 89 24.14 -7.02 -16.11
N GLN A 90 24.17 -5.91 -16.86
CA GLN A 90 25.34 -5.56 -17.64
C GLN A 90 26.45 -5.12 -16.66
N THR A 91 27.29 -6.06 -16.23
CA THR A 91 28.54 -5.76 -15.52
C THR A 91 29.53 -5.13 -16.50
N PRO A 92 30.08 -3.92 -16.23
CA PRO A 92 31.12 -3.34 -17.07
C PRO A 92 32.43 -4.14 -16.96
N PRO A 93 33.23 -4.23 -18.03
CA PRO A 93 34.45 -5.03 -18.05
C PRO A 93 35.52 -4.43 -17.12
N HIS A 94 36.22 -5.31 -16.40
CA HIS A 94 37.33 -4.98 -15.52
C HIS A 94 38.55 -4.50 -16.35
N PRO A 95 39.19 -3.37 -16.01
CA PRO A 95 40.43 -2.95 -16.67
C PRO A 95 41.59 -3.89 -16.29
N GLN A 96 42.40 -4.25 -17.30
CA GLN A 96 43.62 -5.05 -17.20
C GLN A 96 44.76 -4.29 -16.52
#